data_AF-A0AAV6ANM7-F1
#
_entry.id   AF-A0AAV6ANM7-F1
#
_cell.length_a   1.000
_cell.length_b   1.000
_cell.length_c   1.000
_cell.angle_alpha   90.00
_cell.angle_beta   90.00
_cell.angle_gamma   90.00
#
_symmetry.space_group_name_H-M   'P 1'
#
loop_
_entity.id
_entity.type
_entity.pdbx_description
1 polymer ?
#
loop_
_entity_poly.entity_id
_entity_poly.type
_entity_poly.pdbx_seq_one_letter_code
_entity_poly.pdbx_strand_id
1 'polypeptide(L)' 'MTDTLIVALPSKGRLQEQTLAFLDRSGLTVRQARGARDYFGAIDGVEGAVVQFRSASEIAREIGAGN' A
#
# COMPACT_ATOMS: atom_id res chain seq x y z
N MET A 1 -12.18 1.18 19.28
CA MET A 1 -11.68 1.99 18.16
C MET A 1 -11.43 1.02 17.03
N THR A 2 -12.01 1.23 15.85
CA THR A 2 -11.65 0.43 14.67
C THR A 2 -10.36 1.04 14.15
N ASP A 3 -9.22 0.49 14.53
CA ASP A 3 -7.93 0.95 14.02
C ASP A 3 -7.93 0.74 12.49
N THR A 4 -7.66 1.84 11.78
CA THR A 4 -7.53 1.84 10.32
C THR A 4 -6.41 0.89 9.91
N LEU A 5 -6.72 -0.11 9.08
CA LEU A 5 -5.69 -0.99 8.55
C LEU A 5 -4.82 -0.22 7.55
N ILE A 6 -3.56 0.02 7.91
CA ILE A 6 -2.59 0.68 7.01
C ILE A 6 -1.76 -0.40 6.32
N VAL A 7 -1.77 -0.39 4.99
CA VAL A 7 -0.96 -1.29 4.16
C VAL A 7 0.11 -0.46 3.45
N ALA A 8 1.34 -0.53 3.95
CA ALA A 8 2.45 0.18 3.33
C ALA A 8 2.97 -0.58 2.09
N LEU A 9 2.97 0.09 0.93
CA LEU A 9 3.50 -0.46 -0.32
C LEU A 9 4.77 0.29 -0.77
N PRO A 10 5.69 -0.37 -1.49
CA PRO A 10 6.86 0.28 -2.07
C PRO A 10 6.46 1.45 -2.98
N SER A 11 7.10 2.61 -2.83
CA SER A 11 6.69 3.84 -3.51
C SER A 11 7.17 3.98 -4.96
N LYS A 12 8.13 3.16 -5.39
CA LYS A 12 8.73 3.24 -6.73
C LYS A 12 9.46 1.97 -7.16
N GLY A 13 9.62 1.83 -8.47
CA GLY A 13 10.48 0.84 -9.13
C GLY A 13 9.85 -0.55 -9.23
N ARG A 14 10.67 -1.53 -9.63
CA ARG A 14 10.22 -2.90 -9.94
C ARG A 14 9.44 -3.56 -8.80
N LEU A 15 9.83 -3.29 -7.55
CA LEU A 15 9.15 -3.87 -6.40
C LEU A 15 7.71 -3.33 -6.27
N GLN A 16 7.49 -2.04 -6.52
CA GLN A 16 6.14 -1.46 -6.55
C GLN A 16 5.28 -2.14 -7.61
N GLU A 17 5.80 -2.23 -8.84
CA GLU A 17 5.09 -2.84 -9.97
C GLU A 17 4.70 -4.30 -9.66
N GLN A 18 5.63 -5.08 -9.12
CA GLN A 18 5.38 -6.47 -8.74
C GLN A 18 4.35 -6.59 -7.60
N THR A 19 4.40 -5.70 -6.61
CA THR A 19 3.44 -5.67 -5.51
C THR A 19 2.04 -5.30 -5.99
N LEU A 20 1.91 -4.29 -6.86
CA LEU A 20 0.62 -3.91 -7.44
C LEU A 20 0.05 -5.03 -8.31
N ALA A 21 0.87 -5.65 -9.16
CA ALA A 21 0.47 -6.80 -9.96
C ALA A 21 0.07 -8.01 -9.11
N PHE A 22 0.72 -8.21 -7.95
CA PHE A 22 0.34 -9.24 -6.98
C PHE A 22 -1.04 -8.99 -6.38
N LEU A 23 -1.33 -7.76 -6.00
CA LEU A 23 -2.60 -7.42 -5.38
C LEU A 23 -3.74 -7.49 -6.40
N ASP A 24 -3.50 -7.00 -7.62
CA ASP A 24 -4.46 -7.03 -8.71
C ASP A 24 -4.87 -8.47 -9.09
N ARG A 25 -3.90 -9.37 -9.30
CA ARG A 25 -4.20 -10.79 -9.57
C ARG A 25 -4.89 -11.51 -8.41
N SER A 26 -4.84 -10.93 -7.21
CA SER A 26 -5.50 -11.46 -6.01
C SER A 26 -6.89 -10.86 -5.79
N GLY A 27 -7.38 -10.02 -6.71
CA GLY A 27 -8.65 -9.32 -6.59
C GLY A 27 -8.63 -8.15 -5.61
N LEU A 28 -7.45 -7.70 -5.18
CA LEU A 28 -7.23 -6.61 -4.23
C LEU A 28 -6.68 -5.37 -4.94
N THR A 29 -7.32 -4.95 -6.03
CA THR A 29 -6.84 -3.85 -6.86
C THR A 29 -6.67 -2.57 -6.04
N VAL A 30 -5.50 -1.94 -6.19
CA VAL A 30 -5.16 -0.69 -5.49
C VAL A 30 -5.53 0.49 -6.36
N ARG A 31 -6.40 1.38 -5.87
CA ARG A 31 -6.78 2.62 -6.55
C ARG A 31 -6.11 3.84 -5.93
N GLN A 32 -5.51 4.68 -6.79
CA GLN A 32 -4.93 5.98 -6.45
C GLN A 32 -5.84 7.08 -7.01
N ALA A 33 -6.14 8.12 -6.24
CA ALA A 33 -7.14 9.14 -6.62
C ALA A 33 -6.63 10.13 -7.69
N ARG A 34 -5.32 10.40 -7.72
CA ARG A 34 -4.64 11.38 -8.60
C ARG A 34 -3.38 10.82 -9.27
N GLY A 35 -3.34 9.51 -9.52
CA GLY A 35 -2.25 8.83 -10.23
C GLY A 35 -0.95 8.72 -9.41
N ALA A 36 0.16 8.41 -10.09
CA ALA A 36 1.44 7.94 -9.51
C ALA A 36 2.14 8.85 -8.47
N ARG A 37 1.58 10.02 -8.13
CA ARG A 37 2.11 10.94 -7.12
C ARG A 37 1.29 10.95 -5.82
N ASP A 38 0.20 10.21 -5.75
CA ASP A 38 -0.54 10.08 -4.52
C ASP A 38 0.21 9.18 -3.53
N TYR A 39 0.45 9.72 -2.34
CA TYR A 39 1.03 8.99 -1.23
C TYR A 39 0.07 7.98 -0.60
N PHE A 40 -1.23 8.09 -0.93
CA PHE A 40 -2.30 7.27 -0.38
C PHE A 40 -3.11 6.58 -1.48
N GLY A 41 -3.57 5.38 -1.19
CA GLY A 41 -4.50 4.64 -2.04
C GLY A 41 -5.54 3.89 -1.21
N ALA A 42 -6.49 3.27 -1.90
CA ALA A 42 -7.47 2.36 -1.31
C ALA A 42 -7.35 0.97 -1.95
N ILE A 43 -7.75 -0.06 -1.22
CA ILE A 43 -7.85 -1.44 -1.73
C ILE A 43 -9.32 -1.71 -2.02
N ASP A 44 -9.63 -2.08 -3.25
CA ASP A 44 -10.98 -2.49 -3.61
C ASP A 44 -11.40 -3.74 -2.83
N GLY A 45 -12.61 -3.73 -2.29
CA GLY A 45 -13.16 -4.84 -1.51
C GLY A 45 -12.69 -4.92 -0.06
N VAL A 46 -11.81 -4.02 0.40
CA VAL A 46 -11.37 -3.97 1.82
C VAL A 46 -11.76 -2.63 2.44
N GLU A 47 -12.92 -2.61 3.10
CA GLU A 47 -13.41 -1.42 3.78
C GLU A 47 -12.50 -1.03 4.96
N GLY A 48 -12.18 0.27 5.05
CA GLY A 48 -11.32 0.80 6.12
C GLY A 48 -9.82 0.57 5.94
N ALA A 49 -9.38 -0.09 4.85
CA ALA A 49 -7.96 -0.21 4.53
C ALA A 49 -7.44 1.00 3.77
N VAL A 50 -6.27 1.50 4.19
CA VAL A 50 -5.56 2.61 3.56
C VAL A 50 -4.20 2.12 3.09
N VAL A 51 -3.92 2.32 1.80
CA VAL A 51 -2.59 2.09 1.24
C VAL A 51 -1.73 3.32 1.47
N GLN A 52 -0.49 3.13 1.93
CA GLN A 52 0.53 4.19 1.98
C GLN A 52 1.75 3.81 1.15
N PHE A 53 2.15 4.66 0.20
CA PHE A 53 3.36 4.45 -0.57
C PHE A 53 4.59 4.97 0.19
N ARG A 54 5.53 4.08 0.53
CA ARG A 54 6.76 4.35 1.31
C ARG A 54 7.98 3.70 0.68
N SER A 55 9.19 4.14 1.04
CA SER A 55 10.38 3.41 0.61
C SER A 55 10.44 2.02 1.29
N ALA A 56 11.05 1.03 0.62
CA ALA A 56 11.17 -0.32 1.18
C ALA A 56 11.89 -0.33 2.53
N SER A 57 12.92 0.51 2.70
CA SER A 57 13.66 0.65 3.95
C SER A 57 12.81 1.23 5.09
N GLU A 58 11.93 2.19 4.81
CA GLU A 58 10.99 2.71 5.80
C GLU A 58 9.98 1.65 6.21
N ILE A 59 9.43 0.88 5.26
CA ILE A 59 8.49 -0.20 5.56
C ILE A 59 9.12 -1.21 6.52
N ALA A 60 10.34 -1.67 6.22
CA ALA A 60 11.05 -2.61 7.09
C ALA A 60 11.32 -2.03 8.49
N ARG A 61 11.68 -0.73 8.56
CA ARG A 61 11.92 -0.05 9.84
C ARG A 61 10.65 0.06 10.69
N GLU A 62 9.54 0.48 10.09
CA GLU A 62 8.26 0.67 10.80
C GLU A 62 7.71 -0.68 11.31
N ILE A 63 7.74 -1.72 10.48
CA ILE A 63 7.35 -3.08 10.91
C ILE A 63 8.24 -3.55 12.06
N GLY A 64 9.56 -3.31 11.98
CA GLY A 64 10.48 -3.65 13.07
C GLY A 64 10.25 -2.86 14.37
N ALA A 65 9.63 -1.67 14.27
CA ALA A 65 9.24 -0.85 15.41
C ALA A 65 7.84 -1.19 15.96
N GLY A 66 7.07 -2.04 15.27
CA GLY A 66 5.72 -2.44 15.67
C GLY A 66 4.62 -1.46 15.24
N ASN A 67 4.88 -0.66 14.20
CA ASN A 67 3.91 0.28 13.62
C ASN A 67 3.20 -0.30 12.39
#